data_AF-A0A4Q6GSC2-F1
#
_entry.id   AF-A0A4Q6GSC2-F1
#
_cell.length_a   1.000
_cell.length_b   1.000
_cell.length_c   1.000
_cell.angle_alpha   90.00
_cell.angle_beta   90.00
_cell.angle_gamma   90.00
#
_symmetry.space_group_name_H-M   'P 1'
#
loop_
_entity.id
_entity.type
_entity.pdbx_description
1 polymer ?
#
loop_
_entity_poly.entity_id
_entity_poly.type
_entity_poly.pdbx_seq_one_letter_code
_entity_poly.pdbx_strand_id
1 'polypeptide(L)'
;MKSLGLKALLVSAIATVSFASGNAAAVPFTVNSASLTPGAGYGIDVNGSGNPTENANSTLLDVRFSTASFVAQNFTLNAIGDTKIFNIGTIDFREPNGSQGIRSAETDFLGVVAKLVFTNPDSGEKVISANGQATTGSTQDGDVDLIIDWAPVLVSFGTTGQYRIDFTDLSFTRESSGTAAFANAGLRNAEVTVTLLALDQTNGTVPEPSSLALSGLGLLAVGLMTRRRKT
;
A
#
# COMPACT_ATOMS: atom_id res chain seq x y z
N MET A 1 65.46 55.55 9.24
CA MET A 1 64.95 54.32 8.60
C MET A 1 63.63 53.96 9.29
N LYS A 2 62.50 54.21 8.62
CA LYS A 2 61.15 53.94 9.15
C LYS A 2 60.56 52.76 8.39
N SER A 3 60.18 51.71 9.10
CA SER A 3 59.46 50.54 8.59
C SER A 3 58.02 50.61 9.10
N LEU A 4 57.06 50.78 8.20
CA LEU A 4 55.62 50.70 8.47
C LEU A 4 55.12 49.39 7.87
N GLY A 5 54.91 48.38 8.73
CA GLY A 5 54.33 47.09 8.36
C GLY A 5 52.81 47.19 8.24
N LEU A 6 52.31 47.01 7.02
CA LEU A 6 50.89 46.99 6.67
C LEU A 6 50.26 45.66 7.12
N LYS A 7 49.36 45.68 8.11
CA LYS A 7 48.58 44.50 8.54
C LYS A 7 47.34 44.38 7.67
N ALA A 8 47.30 43.37 6.80
CA ALA A 8 46.11 43.01 6.03
C ALA A 8 45.11 42.27 6.92
N LEU A 9 43.91 42.82 7.06
CA LEU A 9 42.78 42.21 7.76
C LEU A 9 41.94 41.44 6.74
N LEU A 10 42.00 40.11 6.76
CA LEU A 10 41.08 39.24 6.01
C LEU A 10 39.81 39.05 6.84
N VAL A 11 38.67 39.52 6.32
CA VAL A 11 37.34 39.26 6.88
C VAL A 11 36.69 38.17 6.02
N SER A 12 36.60 36.95 6.53
CA SER A 12 35.80 35.88 5.93
C SER A 12 34.35 36.01 6.38
N ALA A 13 33.46 36.40 5.47
CA ALA A 13 32.03 36.28 5.67
C ALA A 13 31.60 34.85 5.34
N ILE A 14 31.32 34.04 6.37
CA ILE A 14 30.66 32.74 6.22
C ILE A 14 29.16 33.02 6.09
N ALA A 15 28.63 32.91 4.88
CA ALA A 15 27.19 32.95 4.65
C ALA A 15 26.60 31.56 4.91
N THR A 16 25.97 31.38 6.06
CA THR A 16 25.16 30.20 6.38
C THR A 16 23.90 30.23 5.52
N VAL A 17 23.81 29.35 4.52
CA VAL A 17 22.60 29.15 3.73
C VAL A 17 21.66 28.28 4.55
N SER A 18 20.67 28.92 5.19
CA SER A 18 19.56 28.22 5.84
C SER A 18 18.63 27.70 4.75
N PHE A 19 18.69 26.40 4.44
CA PHE A 19 17.65 25.77 3.64
C PHE A 19 16.36 25.77 4.44
N ALA A 20 15.35 26.52 4.00
CA ALA A 20 14.01 26.38 4.52
C ALA A 20 13.49 24.99 4.10
N SER A 21 13.51 24.04 5.02
CA SER A 21 12.79 22.77 4.84
C SER A 21 11.30 23.10 4.81
N GLY A 22 10.69 23.06 3.63
CA GLY A 22 9.23 23.05 3.53
C GLY A 22 8.71 21.86 4.32
N ASN A 23 7.91 22.10 5.36
CA ASN A 23 7.29 21.02 6.12
C ASN A 23 6.30 20.32 5.19
N ALA A 24 6.58 19.07 4.84
CA ALA A 24 5.62 18.20 4.18
C ALA A 24 4.32 18.18 4.97
N ALA A 25 3.21 18.56 4.33
CA ALA A 25 1.89 18.47 4.96
C ALA A 25 1.48 17.00 5.03
N ALA A 26 1.01 16.57 6.21
CA ALA A 26 0.56 15.21 6.43
C ALA A 26 -0.67 14.89 5.57
N VAL A 27 -0.71 13.69 4.99
CA VAL A 27 -1.78 13.26 4.06
C VAL A 27 -2.82 12.46 4.84
N PRO A 28 -4.08 12.94 4.96
CA PRO A 28 -5.14 12.18 5.60
C PRO A 28 -5.68 11.11 4.66
N PHE A 29 -6.01 9.95 5.23
CA PHE A 29 -6.65 8.84 4.55
C PHE A 29 -7.93 8.45 5.28
N THR A 30 -8.99 8.24 4.51
CA THR A 30 -10.27 7.76 5.03
C THR A 30 -10.80 6.66 4.13
N VAL A 31 -10.95 5.45 4.68
CA VAL A 31 -11.51 4.27 4.01
C VAL A 31 -12.85 3.95 4.66
N ASN A 32 -13.94 4.11 3.92
CA ASN A 32 -15.30 4.01 4.46
C ASN A 32 -15.85 2.59 4.47
N SER A 33 -15.52 1.80 3.45
CA SER A 33 -16.02 0.45 3.28
C SER A 33 -15.00 -0.42 2.54
N ALA A 34 -15.13 -1.73 2.76
CA ALA A 34 -14.38 -2.76 2.07
C ALA A 34 -15.32 -3.92 1.68
N SER A 35 -15.08 -4.52 0.53
CA SER A 35 -15.77 -5.74 0.10
C SER A 35 -14.80 -6.72 -0.57
N LEU A 36 -15.07 -8.00 -0.41
CA LEU A 36 -14.43 -9.10 -1.13
C LEU A 36 -15.49 -9.77 -2.01
N THR A 37 -15.18 -9.93 -3.29
CA THR A 37 -16.04 -10.62 -4.26
C THR A 37 -15.27 -11.80 -4.83
N PRO A 38 -15.62 -13.04 -4.43
CA PRO A 38 -15.00 -14.22 -4.99
C PRO A 38 -15.46 -14.46 -6.44
N GLY A 39 -14.58 -15.06 -7.23
CA GLY A 39 -14.87 -15.58 -8.56
C GLY A 39 -15.80 -16.80 -8.52
N ALA A 40 -16.22 -17.23 -9.70
CA ALA A 40 -17.24 -18.27 -9.85
C ALA A 40 -16.77 -19.69 -9.47
N GLY A 41 -15.45 -19.91 -9.33
CA GLY A 41 -14.89 -21.20 -8.90
C GLY A 41 -14.97 -21.44 -7.38
N TYR A 42 -15.36 -20.42 -6.61
CA TYR A 42 -15.56 -20.57 -5.16
C TYR A 42 -17.02 -20.85 -4.83
N GLY A 43 -17.26 -21.71 -3.85
CA GLY A 43 -18.60 -21.99 -3.36
C GLY A 43 -18.68 -23.27 -2.56
N ILE A 44 -19.89 -23.72 -2.29
CA ILE A 44 -20.14 -24.99 -1.63
C ILE A 44 -20.97 -25.83 -2.58
N ASP A 45 -20.43 -26.96 -3.03
CA ASP A 45 -21.23 -27.96 -3.71
C ASP A 45 -22.25 -28.55 -2.73
N VAL A 46 -23.54 -28.39 -3.04
CA VAL A 46 -24.64 -28.92 -2.24
C VAL A 46 -25.37 -30.01 -2.99
N ASN A 47 -25.80 -31.04 -2.28
CA ASN A 47 -26.68 -32.05 -2.86
C ASN A 47 -28.14 -31.54 -2.99
N GLY A 48 -29.03 -32.38 -3.53
CA GLY A 48 -30.45 -32.05 -3.67
C GLY A 48 -31.20 -31.79 -2.36
N SER A 49 -30.61 -32.05 -1.19
CA SER A 49 -31.15 -31.68 0.13
C SER A 49 -30.51 -30.42 0.73
N GLY A 50 -29.63 -29.74 -0.01
CA GLY A 50 -28.98 -28.51 0.43
C GLY A 50 -27.82 -28.72 1.41
N ASN A 51 -27.42 -29.97 1.65
CA ASN A 51 -26.28 -30.28 2.49
C ASN A 51 -24.99 -30.18 1.67
N PRO A 52 -23.91 -29.58 2.22
CA PRO A 52 -22.59 -29.62 1.59
C PRO A 52 -22.20 -31.06 1.30
N THR A 53 -21.88 -31.35 0.04
CA THR A 53 -21.39 -32.66 -0.37
C THR A 53 -20.18 -32.50 -1.23
N GLU A 54 -19.05 -32.87 -0.68
CA GLU A 54 -17.87 -33.15 -1.48
C GLU A 54 -17.98 -34.56 -2.04
N ASN A 55 -18.03 -34.68 -3.37
CA ASN A 55 -18.10 -35.97 -4.04
C ASN A 55 -17.33 -35.95 -5.36
N ALA A 56 -17.36 -37.07 -6.08
CA ALA A 56 -16.68 -37.23 -7.37
C ALA A 56 -17.18 -36.27 -8.49
N ASN A 57 -18.16 -35.41 -8.23
CA ASN A 57 -18.66 -34.39 -9.16
C ASN A 57 -18.56 -32.96 -8.60
N SER A 58 -17.86 -32.73 -7.49
CA SER A 58 -17.60 -31.38 -6.98
C SER A 58 -16.82 -30.52 -7.99
N THR A 59 -17.19 -29.24 -8.05
CA THR A 59 -16.71 -28.22 -9.00
C THR A 59 -16.39 -26.88 -8.35
N LEU A 60 -16.72 -26.70 -7.07
CA LEU A 60 -16.55 -25.42 -6.37
C LEU A 60 -15.65 -25.60 -5.15
N LEU A 61 -14.63 -24.75 -5.04
CA LEU A 61 -13.71 -24.73 -3.90
C LEU A 61 -14.37 -24.02 -2.70
N ASP A 62 -14.47 -24.68 -1.53
CA ASP A 62 -15.06 -24.07 -0.32
C ASP A 62 -14.07 -23.10 0.33
N VAL A 63 -14.11 -21.86 -0.15
CA VAL A 63 -13.44 -20.71 0.45
C VAL A 63 -14.45 -19.64 0.79
N ARG A 64 -14.45 -19.21 2.05
CA ARG A 64 -15.43 -18.26 2.56
C ARG A 64 -14.80 -16.91 2.83
N PHE A 65 -15.34 -15.90 2.17
CA PHE A 65 -14.89 -14.52 2.26
C PHE A 65 -15.87 -13.73 3.12
N SER A 66 -15.36 -12.95 4.07
CA SER A 66 -16.18 -12.10 4.92
C SER A 66 -15.49 -10.77 5.19
N THR A 67 -16.21 -9.67 5.02
CA THR A 67 -15.79 -8.33 5.47
C THR A 67 -16.64 -7.82 6.63
N ALA A 68 -17.38 -8.71 7.31
CA ALA A 68 -18.30 -8.34 8.39
C ALA A 68 -17.61 -7.68 9.59
N SER A 69 -16.31 -7.95 9.77
CA SER A 69 -15.48 -7.34 10.82
C SER A 69 -14.85 -6.00 10.41
N PHE A 70 -15.04 -5.55 9.16
CA PHE A 70 -14.46 -4.29 8.71
C PHE A 70 -15.07 -3.10 9.46
N VAL A 71 -14.19 -2.21 9.89
CA VAL A 71 -14.54 -0.91 10.47
C VAL A 71 -13.85 0.16 9.65
N ALA A 72 -14.54 1.27 9.39
CA ALA A 72 -13.99 2.40 8.66
C ALA A 72 -12.66 2.86 9.28
N GLN A 73 -11.68 3.13 8.42
CA GLN A 73 -10.31 3.48 8.82
C GLN A 73 -10.08 4.97 8.59
N ASN A 74 -9.50 5.63 9.58
CA ASN A 74 -9.05 7.02 9.48
C ASN A 74 -7.61 7.10 10.01
N PHE A 75 -6.70 7.60 9.19
CA PHE A 75 -5.29 7.69 9.54
C PHE A 75 -4.58 8.79 8.75
N THR A 76 -3.33 9.05 9.10
CA THR A 76 -2.50 10.07 8.45
C THR A 76 -1.12 9.51 8.20
N LEU A 77 -0.58 9.75 7.00
CA LEU A 77 0.80 9.43 6.64
C LEU A 77 1.55 10.75 6.45
N ASN A 78 2.66 10.93 7.18
CA ASN A 78 3.35 12.22 7.31
C ASN A 78 4.50 12.37 6.31
N ALA A 79 5.15 11.27 5.98
CA ALA A 79 6.32 11.23 5.11
C ALA A 79 6.20 10.15 4.04
N ILE A 80 6.94 10.33 2.95
CA ILE A 80 7.12 9.29 1.92
C ILE A 80 7.74 8.06 2.58
N GLY A 81 7.15 6.89 2.34
CA GLY A 81 7.52 5.62 2.95
C GLY A 81 6.70 5.27 4.20
N ASP A 82 5.93 6.21 4.76
CA ASP A 82 5.01 5.89 5.86
C ASP A 82 3.95 4.88 5.39
N THR A 83 3.59 3.96 6.29
CA THR A 83 2.62 2.90 6.02
C THR A 83 1.51 2.86 7.06
N LYS A 84 0.34 2.39 6.64
CA LYS A 84 -0.73 1.97 7.53
C LYS A 84 -1.18 0.58 7.13
N ILE A 85 -1.23 -0.31 8.12
CA ILE A 85 -1.74 -1.66 8.00
C ILE A 85 -3.10 -1.76 8.70
N PHE A 86 -4.06 -2.43 8.07
CA PHE A 86 -5.35 -2.76 8.67
C PHE A 86 -5.96 -4.00 8.02
N ASN A 87 -6.86 -4.67 8.76
CA ASN A 87 -7.59 -5.82 8.26
C ASN A 87 -8.93 -5.41 7.63
N ILE A 88 -9.25 -5.97 6.46
CA ILE A 88 -10.56 -5.75 5.81
C ILE A 88 -11.55 -6.88 6.00
N GLY A 89 -11.12 -8.02 6.56
CA GLY A 89 -11.96 -9.18 6.69
C GLY A 89 -11.21 -10.48 6.95
N THR A 90 -11.85 -11.59 6.61
CA THR A 90 -11.27 -12.91 6.74
C THR A 90 -11.55 -13.75 5.51
N ILE A 91 -10.60 -14.62 5.19
CA ILE A 91 -10.71 -15.64 4.16
C ILE A 91 -10.50 -16.98 4.85
N ASP A 92 -11.46 -17.89 4.72
CA ASP A 92 -11.50 -19.16 5.42
C ASP A 92 -11.53 -20.32 4.41
N PHE A 93 -10.40 -21.02 4.30
CA PHE A 93 -10.27 -22.22 3.47
C PHE A 93 -10.88 -23.42 4.20
N ARG A 94 -12.02 -23.93 3.70
CA ARG A 94 -12.82 -24.99 4.33
C ARG A 94 -12.97 -26.23 3.48
N GLU A 95 -12.14 -26.38 2.47
CA GLU A 95 -12.18 -27.52 1.57
C GLU A 95 -12.06 -28.84 2.35
N PRO A 96 -13.06 -29.74 2.26
CA PRO A 96 -12.97 -31.09 2.79
C PRO A 96 -11.81 -31.90 2.16
N ASN A 97 -11.60 -33.11 2.70
CA ASN A 97 -10.72 -34.11 2.10
C ASN A 97 -11.49 -35.38 1.71
N GLY A 98 -12.82 -35.28 1.63
CA GLY A 98 -13.72 -36.43 1.54
C GLY A 98 -13.58 -37.17 0.20
N SER A 99 -13.17 -36.45 -0.85
CA SER A 99 -12.96 -36.98 -2.20
C SER A 99 -11.50 -36.89 -2.67
N GLN A 100 -10.55 -37.06 -1.75
CA GLN A 100 -9.10 -36.86 -1.97
C GLN A 100 -8.66 -35.38 -2.00
N GLY A 101 -9.49 -34.47 -1.48
CA GLY A 101 -9.21 -33.04 -1.40
C GLY A 101 -9.55 -32.31 -2.69
N ILE A 102 -8.76 -31.30 -3.03
CA ILE A 102 -8.98 -30.43 -4.19
C ILE A 102 -8.86 -31.23 -5.48
N ARG A 103 -9.82 -31.02 -6.38
CA ARG A 103 -9.93 -31.73 -7.65
C ARG A 103 -9.68 -30.79 -8.81
N SER A 104 -9.33 -31.36 -9.96
CA SER A 104 -9.03 -30.58 -11.16
C SER A 104 -10.19 -29.70 -11.65
N ALA A 105 -11.42 -30.00 -11.25
CA ALA A 105 -12.60 -29.21 -11.61
C ALA A 105 -12.81 -27.99 -10.68
N GLU A 106 -12.06 -27.88 -9.58
CA GLU A 106 -12.15 -26.80 -8.58
C GLU A 106 -11.03 -25.77 -8.74
N THR A 107 -10.16 -25.93 -9.76
CA THR A 107 -8.97 -25.09 -9.94
C THR A 107 -9.17 -23.92 -10.92
N ASP A 108 -10.36 -23.76 -11.49
CA ASP A 108 -10.68 -22.70 -12.46
C ASP A 108 -11.49 -21.55 -11.84
N PHE A 109 -11.43 -20.37 -12.49
CA PHE A 109 -12.18 -19.17 -12.09
C PHE A 109 -11.99 -18.71 -10.63
N LEU A 110 -10.83 -18.97 -10.04
CA LEU A 110 -10.46 -18.65 -8.66
C LEU A 110 -9.99 -17.19 -8.44
N GLY A 111 -10.33 -16.26 -9.32
CA GLY A 111 -10.02 -14.84 -9.13
C GLY A 111 -10.76 -14.25 -7.93
N VAL A 112 -10.18 -13.27 -7.25
CA VAL A 112 -10.84 -12.53 -6.16
C VAL A 112 -10.72 -11.05 -6.43
N VAL A 113 -11.81 -10.30 -6.22
CA VAL A 113 -11.80 -8.84 -6.33
C VAL A 113 -12.04 -8.23 -4.96
N ALA A 114 -11.07 -7.45 -4.48
CA ALA A 114 -11.22 -6.58 -3.33
C ALA A 114 -11.58 -5.16 -3.79
N LYS A 115 -12.50 -4.52 -3.07
CA LYS A 115 -12.85 -3.12 -3.29
C LYS A 115 -12.72 -2.34 -2.00
N LEU A 116 -12.09 -1.17 -2.08
CA LEU A 116 -11.95 -0.22 -0.98
C LEU A 116 -12.51 1.13 -1.42
N VAL A 117 -13.36 1.74 -0.61
CA VAL A 117 -13.92 3.06 -0.92
C VAL A 117 -13.20 4.13 -0.11
N PHE A 118 -12.36 4.91 -0.81
CA PHE A 118 -11.63 6.04 -0.22
C PHE A 118 -12.45 7.33 -0.36
N THR A 119 -12.35 8.20 0.63
CA THR A 119 -12.82 9.60 0.55
C THR A 119 -11.69 10.62 0.65
N ASN A 120 -10.54 10.22 1.19
CA ASN A 120 -9.30 10.99 1.21
C ASN A 120 -8.11 10.03 0.99
N PRO A 121 -7.02 10.47 0.35
CA PRO A 121 -6.80 11.81 -0.23
C PRO A 121 -7.53 12.04 -1.57
N ASP A 122 -8.11 10.99 -2.13
CA ASP A 122 -8.94 11.02 -3.32
C ASP A 122 -10.26 10.28 -3.04
N SER A 123 -11.35 10.77 -3.63
CA SER A 123 -12.65 10.11 -3.51
C SER A 123 -12.82 9.10 -4.63
N GLY A 124 -13.11 7.84 -4.27
CA GLY A 124 -13.41 6.83 -5.26
C GLY A 124 -13.24 5.39 -4.75
N GLU A 125 -13.77 4.49 -5.54
CA GLU A 125 -13.56 3.05 -5.38
C GLU A 125 -12.18 2.67 -5.93
N LYS A 126 -11.42 1.90 -5.16
CA LYS A 126 -10.18 1.25 -5.57
C LYS A 126 -10.46 -0.23 -5.68
N VAL A 127 -10.23 -0.76 -6.88
CA VAL A 127 -10.43 -2.16 -7.20
C VAL A 127 -9.05 -2.81 -7.25
N ILE A 128 -8.86 -3.82 -6.41
CA ILE A 128 -7.64 -4.61 -6.32
C ILE A 128 -8.04 -6.04 -6.67
N SER A 129 -7.30 -6.67 -7.57
CA SER A 129 -7.60 -8.02 -8.04
C SER A 129 -6.51 -8.99 -7.56
N ALA A 130 -6.94 -10.19 -7.19
CA ALA A 130 -6.10 -11.33 -6.88
C ALA A 130 -6.34 -12.48 -7.85
N ASN A 131 -5.30 -13.28 -8.04
CA ASN A 131 -5.39 -14.57 -8.71
C ASN A 131 -5.32 -15.69 -7.66
N GLY A 132 -6.34 -16.53 -7.60
CA GLY A 132 -6.32 -17.75 -6.80
C GLY A 132 -5.70 -18.91 -7.58
N GLN A 133 -4.86 -19.69 -6.93
CA GLN A 133 -4.24 -20.89 -7.47
C GLN A 133 -4.40 -22.03 -6.47
N ALA A 134 -5.18 -23.03 -6.84
CA ALA A 134 -5.41 -24.22 -6.03
C ALA A 134 -4.57 -25.41 -6.56
N THR A 135 -4.00 -26.19 -5.64
CA THR A 135 -3.24 -27.40 -5.95
C THR A 135 -4.14 -28.61 -5.80
N THR A 136 -4.27 -29.43 -6.85
CA THR A 136 -5.05 -30.67 -6.76
C THR A 136 -4.39 -31.66 -5.84
N GLY A 137 -5.15 -32.34 -5.00
CA GLY A 137 -4.66 -33.33 -4.07
C GLY A 137 -5.25 -33.19 -2.68
N SER A 138 -4.68 -33.95 -1.75
CA SER A 138 -5.20 -34.09 -0.39
C SER A 138 -5.01 -32.80 0.40
N THR A 139 -6.08 -32.24 0.95
CA THR A 139 -6.01 -31.09 1.88
C THR A 139 -5.63 -31.51 3.31
N GLN A 140 -4.93 -32.63 3.46
CA GLN A 140 -4.51 -33.19 4.75
C GLN A 140 -3.04 -33.59 4.72
N ASP A 141 -2.24 -32.80 4.02
CA ASP A 141 -0.79 -32.93 4.01
C ASP A 141 -0.14 -31.60 4.42
N GLY A 142 1.19 -31.54 4.33
CA GLY A 142 1.96 -30.35 4.66
C GLY A 142 2.15 -29.41 3.46
N ASP A 143 1.59 -29.75 2.31
CA ASP A 143 1.77 -28.99 1.08
C ASP A 143 0.76 -27.83 1.00
N VAL A 144 1.04 -26.86 0.12
CA VAL A 144 0.18 -25.69 -0.07
C VAL A 144 -0.98 -26.05 -0.99
N ASP A 145 -2.18 -25.97 -0.44
CA ASP A 145 -3.44 -26.29 -1.11
C ASP A 145 -3.96 -25.12 -1.94
N LEU A 146 -3.80 -23.88 -1.45
CA LEU A 146 -4.32 -22.68 -2.09
C LEU A 146 -3.38 -21.49 -1.86
N ILE A 147 -3.14 -20.72 -2.92
CA ILE A 147 -2.49 -19.42 -2.90
C ILE A 147 -3.48 -18.37 -3.43
N ILE A 148 -3.56 -17.23 -2.77
CA ILE A 148 -4.23 -16.02 -3.29
C ILE A 148 -3.17 -14.93 -3.40
N ASP A 149 -2.78 -14.62 -4.63
CA ASP A 149 -1.73 -13.67 -4.98
C ASP A 149 -2.36 -12.35 -5.44
N TRP A 150 -2.05 -11.24 -4.74
CA TRP A 150 -2.65 -9.94 -4.98
C TRP A 150 -1.73 -9.02 -5.79
N ALA A 151 -2.27 -8.39 -6.83
CA ALA A 151 -1.54 -7.36 -7.54
C ALA A 151 -1.66 -6.01 -6.79
N PRO A 152 -0.54 -5.35 -6.43
CA PRO A 152 -0.61 -4.04 -5.81
C PRO A 152 -1.17 -2.98 -6.76
N VAL A 153 -1.86 -1.99 -6.22
CA VAL A 153 -2.45 -0.90 -6.98
C VAL A 153 -1.79 0.43 -6.61
N LEU A 154 -1.32 1.15 -7.62
CA LEU A 154 -0.83 2.52 -7.50
C LEU A 154 -1.98 3.50 -7.74
N VAL A 155 -2.14 4.45 -6.83
CA VAL A 155 -3.17 5.47 -6.90
C VAL A 155 -2.53 6.84 -6.83
N SER A 156 -2.76 7.64 -7.86
CA SER A 156 -2.38 9.05 -7.87
C SER A 156 -3.46 9.90 -7.22
N PHE A 157 -3.07 10.95 -6.51
CA PHE A 157 -3.98 11.94 -5.95
C PHE A 157 -3.37 13.34 -6.10
N GLY A 158 -4.23 14.35 -6.16
CA GLY A 158 -3.79 15.73 -6.37
C GLY A 158 -3.02 15.91 -7.68
N THR A 159 -1.92 16.66 -7.65
CA THR A 159 -1.07 16.92 -8.83
C THR A 159 0.10 15.95 -8.94
N THR A 160 0.74 15.64 -7.81
CA THR A 160 1.97 14.82 -7.76
C THR A 160 1.93 13.72 -6.70
N GLY A 161 0.85 13.65 -5.91
CA GLY A 161 0.68 12.69 -4.85
C GLY A 161 0.49 11.27 -5.40
N GLN A 162 1.05 10.28 -4.70
CA GLN A 162 0.86 8.88 -5.03
C GLN A 162 0.93 8.01 -3.78
N TYR A 163 0.07 7.00 -3.70
CA TYR A 163 0.17 5.93 -2.72
C TYR A 163 0.00 4.56 -3.38
N ARG A 164 0.45 3.52 -2.68
CA ARG A 164 0.26 2.12 -3.07
C ARG A 164 -0.68 1.45 -2.08
N ILE A 165 -1.61 0.67 -2.59
CA ILE A 165 -2.42 -0.28 -1.84
C ILE A 165 -1.87 -1.67 -2.16
N ASP A 166 -1.55 -2.40 -1.11
CA ASP A 166 -0.98 -3.74 -1.17
C ASP A 166 -1.81 -4.66 -0.28
N PHE A 167 -2.07 -5.88 -0.72
CA PHE A 167 -2.75 -6.90 0.07
C PHE A 167 -1.75 -8.00 0.38
N THR A 168 -1.79 -8.52 1.60
CA THR A 168 -0.91 -9.64 1.94
C THR A 168 -1.32 -10.89 1.16
N ASP A 169 -0.39 -11.46 0.41
CA ASP A 169 -0.58 -12.75 -0.24
C ASP A 169 -0.88 -13.83 0.80
N LEU A 170 -1.83 -14.70 0.48
CA LEU A 170 -2.28 -15.75 1.38
C LEU A 170 -1.87 -17.11 0.85
N SER A 171 -1.38 -17.94 1.75
CA SER A 171 -1.19 -19.37 1.51
C SER A 171 -1.93 -20.18 2.57
N PHE A 172 -2.53 -21.26 2.13
CA PHE A 172 -3.28 -22.19 2.96
C PHE A 172 -2.64 -23.56 2.82
N THR A 173 -2.21 -24.10 3.96
CA THR A 173 -1.83 -25.50 4.15
C THR A 173 -2.79 -26.03 5.21
N ARG A 174 -3.37 -27.21 4.99
CA ARG A 174 -4.24 -27.82 5.99
C ARG A 174 -3.59 -29.02 6.66
N GLU A 175 -2.90 -28.74 7.76
CA GLU A 175 -2.45 -29.77 8.69
C GLU A 175 -3.56 -30.11 9.71
N SER A 176 -4.52 -30.97 9.35
CA SER A 176 -5.30 -31.64 10.40
C SER A 176 -5.81 -33.01 9.95
N SER A 177 -5.30 -34.06 10.58
CA SER A 177 -5.64 -35.46 10.36
C SER A 177 -6.99 -35.87 10.98
N GLY A 178 -7.90 -34.93 11.23
CA GLY A 178 -9.13 -35.15 11.98
C GLY A 178 -10.39 -34.92 11.16
N THR A 179 -11.31 -35.89 11.18
CA THR A 179 -12.68 -35.80 10.64
C THR A 179 -13.56 -34.74 11.34
N ALA A 180 -13.07 -34.12 12.42
CA ALA A 180 -13.77 -33.09 13.16
C ALA A 180 -12.85 -31.87 13.36
N ALA A 181 -12.95 -30.89 12.46
CA ALA A 181 -13.13 -29.47 12.80
C ALA A 181 -12.88 -28.60 11.55
N PHE A 182 -13.96 -28.24 10.86
CA PHE A 182 -14.01 -27.10 9.93
C PHE A 182 -13.86 -25.74 10.67
N ALA A 183 -13.37 -25.74 11.91
CA ALA A 183 -13.31 -24.56 12.76
C ALA A 183 -11.91 -23.94 12.69
N ASN A 184 -11.75 -22.98 11.79
CA ASN A 184 -10.69 -21.96 11.78
C ASN A 184 -9.26 -22.35 11.38
N ALA A 185 -8.95 -23.62 11.04
CA ALA A 185 -7.60 -23.99 10.59
C ALA A 185 -7.20 -23.25 9.28
N GLY A 186 -8.17 -23.02 8.40
CA GLY A 186 -8.01 -22.28 7.15
C GLY A 186 -8.30 -20.78 7.27
N LEU A 187 -8.55 -20.22 8.45
CA LEU A 187 -8.87 -18.80 8.61
C LEU A 187 -7.61 -17.95 8.50
N ARG A 188 -7.63 -16.94 7.62
CA ARG A 188 -6.60 -15.92 7.45
C ARG A 188 -7.22 -14.53 7.41
N ASN A 189 -6.48 -13.53 7.87
CA ASN A 189 -6.88 -12.14 7.77
C ASN A 189 -6.57 -11.60 6.38
N ALA A 190 -7.50 -10.85 5.79
CA ALA A 190 -7.25 -10.11 4.56
C ALA A 190 -6.64 -8.74 4.91
N GLU A 191 -5.33 -8.73 5.10
CA GLU A 191 -4.59 -7.55 5.53
C GLU A 191 -4.20 -6.65 4.36
N VAL A 192 -4.39 -5.35 4.55
CA VAL A 192 -4.08 -4.30 3.58
C VAL A 192 -3.02 -3.38 4.13
N THR A 193 -2.04 -3.06 3.29
CA THR A 193 -1.01 -2.05 3.55
C THR A 193 -1.18 -0.87 2.58
N VAL A 194 -1.38 0.32 3.13
CA VAL A 194 -1.34 1.57 2.38
C VAL A 194 0.01 2.23 2.62
N THR A 195 0.76 2.51 1.55
CA THR A 195 2.09 3.15 1.60
C THR A 195 2.05 4.49 0.85
N LEU A 196 2.48 5.57 1.49
CA LEU A 196 2.63 6.86 0.82
C LEU A 196 3.92 6.85 -0.02
N LEU A 197 3.81 7.07 -1.33
CA LEU A 197 4.94 7.03 -2.26
C LEU A 197 5.40 8.41 -2.72
N ALA A 198 4.46 9.36 -2.81
CA ALA A 198 4.76 10.75 -3.13
C ALA A 198 3.75 11.67 -2.43
N LEU A 199 4.24 12.81 -1.95
CA LEU A 199 3.40 13.88 -1.41
C LEU A 199 2.85 14.73 -2.55
N ASP A 200 1.63 15.24 -2.37
CA ASP A 200 1.09 16.20 -3.32
C ASP A 200 1.71 17.59 -3.09
N GLN A 201 2.57 18.00 -4.01
CA GLN A 201 3.10 19.35 -4.09
C GLN A 201 2.09 20.25 -4.78
N THR A 202 1.07 20.69 -4.05
CA THR A 202 0.12 21.71 -4.53
C THR A 202 0.78 23.08 -4.60
N ASN A 203 1.75 23.28 -5.51
CA ASN A 203 2.44 24.56 -5.76
C ASN A 203 2.59 25.41 -4.48
N GLY A 204 3.12 24.81 -3.42
CA GLY A 204 3.69 25.61 -2.34
C GLY A 204 4.71 26.46 -3.04
N THR A 205 4.43 27.74 -3.18
CA THR A 205 5.35 28.71 -3.76
C THR A 205 6.64 28.50 -3.01
N VAL A 206 7.59 27.79 -3.62
CA VAL A 206 8.95 27.72 -3.13
C VAL A 206 9.30 29.20 -3.03
N PRO A 207 9.47 29.77 -1.82
CA PRO A 207 9.92 31.14 -1.73
C PRO A 207 11.22 31.11 -2.48
N GLU A 208 11.28 31.76 -3.65
CA GLU A 208 12.49 31.75 -4.45
C GLU A 208 13.59 32.09 -3.46
N PRO A 209 14.57 31.20 -3.26
CA PRO A 209 15.64 31.50 -2.33
C PRO A 209 16.14 32.85 -2.77
N SER A 210 16.58 33.64 -1.80
CA SER A 210 17.13 34.99 -1.91
C SER A 210 18.19 35.21 -3.02
N SER A 211 18.40 34.30 -3.98
CA SER A 211 18.91 34.48 -5.34
C SER A 211 18.57 35.84 -5.96
N LEU A 212 17.33 36.34 -5.84
CA LEU A 212 16.98 37.71 -6.27
C LEU A 212 17.65 38.79 -5.40
N ALA A 213 17.69 38.59 -4.07
CA ALA A 213 18.40 39.49 -3.16
C ALA A 213 19.95 39.40 -3.32
N LEU A 214 20.48 38.23 -3.67
CA LEU A 214 21.91 37.97 -3.85
C LEU A 214 22.41 38.52 -5.19
N SER A 215 21.60 38.42 -6.26
CA SER A 215 21.88 39.12 -7.52
C SER A 215 21.79 40.64 -7.36
N GLY A 216 20.87 41.15 -6.54
CA GLY A 216 20.84 42.56 -6.13
C GLY A 216 22.07 43.01 -5.33
N LEU A 217 22.51 42.23 -4.33
CA LEU A 217 23.71 42.51 -3.53
C LEU A 217 25.00 42.42 -4.36
N GLY A 218 25.07 41.47 -5.30
CA GLY A 218 26.19 41.34 -6.24
C GLY A 218 26.36 42.58 -7.12
N LEU A 219 25.27 43.15 -7.62
CA LEU A 219 25.29 44.39 -8.41
C LEU A 219 25.66 45.63 -7.59
N LEU A 220 25.18 45.73 -6.35
CA LEU A 220 25.57 46.81 -5.42
C LEU A 220 27.07 46.76 -5.07
N ALA A 221 27.64 45.56 -4.88
CA ALA A 221 29.07 45.39 -4.63
C ALA A 221 29.92 45.81 -5.84
N VAL A 222 29.52 45.46 -7.07
CA VAL A 222 30.21 45.88 -8.29
C VAL A 222 30.10 47.38 -8.54
N GLY A 223 28.95 47.99 -8.25
CA GLY A 223 28.74 49.44 -8.33
C GLY A 223 29.61 50.25 -7.36
N LEU A 224 29.82 49.75 -6.14
CA LEU A 224 30.68 50.39 -5.14
C LEU A 224 32.17 50.23 -5.46
N MET A 225 32.60 49.13 -6.09
CA MET A 225 34.00 48.92 -6.47
C MET A 225 34.45 49.80 -7.65
N THR A 226 33.58 50.08 -8.62
CA THR A 226 33.94 50.94 -9.77
C THR A 226 34.08 52.41 -9.40
N ARG A 227 33.44 52.88 -8.31
CA ARG A 227 33.53 54.29 -7.84
C ARG A 227 34.90 54.65 -7.25
N ARG A 228 35.71 53.69 -6.82
CA ARG A 228 37.06 53.93 -6.27
C ARG A 228 38.18 54.06 -7.31
N ARG A 229 37.89 53.91 -8.61
CA ARG A 229 38.90 54.01 -9.68
C ARG A 229 39.03 55.42 -10.30
N LYS A 230 38.32 56.42 -9.78
CA LYS A 230 38.51 57.83 -10.13
C LYS A 230 38.88 58.63 -8.89
N THR A 231 40.15 58.59 -8.52
CA THR A 231 40.84 59.62 -7.74
C THR A 231 42.34 59.43 -7.92
#